data_AF-A0A1V5HLQ4-F1
#
_entry.id   AF-A0A1V5HLQ4-F1
#
_cell.length_a   1.000
_cell.length_b   1.000
_cell.length_c   1.000
_cell.angle_alpha   90.00
_cell.angle_beta   90.00
_cell.angle_gamma   90.00
#
_symmetry.space_group_name_H-M   'P 1'
#
loop_
_entity.id
_entity.type
_entity.pdbx_description
1 polymer ?
#
loop_
_entity_poly.entity_id
_entity_poly.type
_entity_poly.pdbx_seq_one_letter_code
_entity_poly.pdbx_strand_id
1 'polypeptide(L)'
;MEISKEFAIRFWEAIYGREELVFDCFGTQIYKEDYGNTTLKRQTAKGESSYYGWTIDHILPISKGGDNSLNNLKVMHWLNNKEKSDKTSFIIDDVEYEVYKCKMGIDGYRGYGIQEKNTKKRVDWKARLKKHF
;
A
#
# COMPACT_ATOMS: atom_id res chain seq x y z
N MET A 1 2.76 2.31 15.35
CA MET A 1 1.73 3.36 15.55
C MET A 1 0.41 2.77 15.08
N GLU A 2 -0.64 2.85 15.89
CA GLU A 2 -1.96 2.38 15.48
C GLU A 2 -2.64 3.47 14.64
N ILE A 3 -2.96 3.16 13.39
CA ILE A 3 -3.68 4.08 12.52
C ILE A 3 -5.18 3.86 12.75
N SER A 4 -5.91 4.94 13.04
CA SER A 4 -7.35 4.85 13.29
C SER A 4 -8.10 4.44 12.02
N LYS A 5 -9.19 3.68 12.18
CA LYS A 5 -10.06 3.29 11.06
C LYS A 5 -10.59 4.51 10.31
N GLU A 6 -10.98 5.57 11.03
CA GLU A 6 -11.46 6.83 10.45
C GLU A 6 -10.43 7.45 9.49
N PHE A 7 -9.18 7.57 9.93
CA PHE A 7 -8.11 8.08 9.07
C PHE A 7 -7.89 7.16 7.87
N ALA A 8 -7.88 5.84 8.09
CA ALA A 8 -7.63 4.87 7.04
C ALA A 8 -8.69 4.93 5.92
N ILE A 9 -9.97 5.06 6.29
CA ILE A 9 -11.06 5.20 5.33
C ILE A 9 -10.97 6.53 4.58
N ARG A 10 -10.65 7.64 5.25
CA ARG A 10 -10.44 8.93 4.56
C ARG A 10 -9.25 8.87 3.59
N PHE A 11 -8.17 8.17 3.97
CA PHE A 11 -7.01 7.98 3.12
C PHE A 11 -7.34 7.10 1.90
N TRP A 12 -8.12 6.03 2.10
CA TRP A 12 -8.67 5.22 1.02
C TRP A 12 -9.47 6.08 0.04
N GLU A 13 -10.41 6.90 0.52
CA GLU A 13 -11.26 7.73 -0.33
C GLU A 13 -10.47 8.79 -1.10
N ALA A 14 -9.39 9.32 -0.52
CA ALA A 14 -8.50 10.25 -1.22
C ALA A 14 -7.78 9.58 -2.42
N ILE A 15 -7.45 8.29 -2.31
CA ILE A 15 -6.74 7.52 -3.33
C ILE A 15 -7.71 6.91 -4.35
N TYR A 16 -8.72 6.20 -3.88
CA TYR A 16 -9.60 5.35 -4.69
C TYR A 16 -11.02 5.92 -4.85
N GLY A 17 -11.38 7.03 -4.21
CA GLY A 17 -12.72 7.58 -4.27
C GLY A 17 -13.76 6.67 -3.61
N ARG A 18 -14.83 6.35 -4.34
CA ARG A 18 -15.97 5.53 -3.87
C ARG A 18 -15.83 4.04 -4.19
N GLU A 19 -14.68 3.60 -4.68
CA GLU A 19 -14.45 2.19 -5.00
C GLU A 19 -14.41 1.35 -3.71
N GLU A 20 -15.20 0.29 -3.68
CA GLU A 20 -15.27 -0.64 -2.54
C GLU A 20 -14.28 -1.80 -2.67
N LEU A 21 -14.04 -2.27 -3.90
CA LEU A 21 -13.12 -3.36 -4.22
C LEU A 21 -12.04 -2.83 -5.16
N VAL A 22 -10.79 -2.82 -4.70
CA VAL A 22 -9.64 -2.40 -5.52
C VAL A 22 -8.52 -3.44 -5.43
N PHE A 23 -7.51 -3.25 -6.28
CA PHE A 23 -6.27 -3.99 -6.19
C PHE A 23 -5.24 -3.13 -5.46
N ASP A 24 -4.51 -3.74 -4.53
CA ASP A 24 -3.31 -3.14 -3.99
C ASP A 24 -2.20 -3.05 -5.05
N CYS A 25 -1.04 -2.55 -4.66
CA CYS A 25 0.05 -2.36 -5.61
C CYS A 25 0.68 -3.62 -6.19
N PHE A 26 0.45 -4.78 -5.57
CA PHE A 26 0.97 -6.06 -6.02
C PHE A 26 -0.09 -6.87 -6.77
N GLY A 27 -1.29 -6.31 -6.95
CA GLY A 27 -2.38 -6.97 -7.65
C GLY A 27 -3.25 -7.85 -6.75
N THR A 28 -3.12 -7.74 -5.43
CA THR A 28 -4.00 -8.44 -4.48
C THR A 28 -5.27 -7.63 -4.24
N GLN A 29 -6.43 -8.28 -4.31
CA GLN A 29 -7.71 -7.62 -4.05
C GLN A 29 -7.87 -7.23 -2.57
N ILE A 30 -8.39 -6.04 -2.33
CA ILE A 30 -8.71 -5.51 -1.00
C ILE A 30 -10.09 -4.87 -1.01
N TYR A 31 -10.82 -5.03 0.09
CA TYR A 31 -12.18 -4.52 0.23
C TYR A 31 -12.24 -3.42 1.30
N LYS A 32 -12.80 -2.26 0.97
CA LYS A 32 -12.75 -1.04 1.78
C LYS A 32 -13.19 -1.27 3.23
N GLU A 33 -14.31 -1.97 3.44
CA GLU A 33 -14.84 -2.25 4.78
C GLU A 33 -13.95 -3.15 5.65
N ASP A 34 -13.05 -3.92 5.03
CA ASP A 34 -12.22 -4.94 5.69
C ASP A 34 -10.91 -4.36 6.24
N TYR A 35 -10.87 -3.04 6.51
CA TYR A 35 -9.74 -2.41 7.18
C TYR A 35 -9.41 -3.11 8.51
N GLY A 36 -8.16 -3.51 8.67
CA GLY A 36 -7.63 -4.17 9.86
C GLY A 36 -8.10 -5.63 10.03
N ASN A 37 -8.90 -6.17 9.11
CA ASN A 37 -9.40 -7.52 9.22
C ASN A 37 -8.39 -8.53 8.68
N THR A 38 -7.96 -9.51 9.49
CA THR A 38 -7.00 -10.55 9.06
C THR A 38 -7.62 -11.94 9.03
N THR A 39 -8.88 -12.09 9.44
CA THR A 39 -9.54 -13.39 9.64
C THR A 39 -10.76 -13.58 8.75
N LEU A 40 -11.42 -12.50 8.34
CA LEU A 40 -12.58 -12.55 7.45
C LEU A 40 -12.18 -12.98 6.04
N LYS A 41 -12.85 -14.02 5.55
CA LYS A 41 -12.86 -14.38 4.14
C LYS A 41 -14.19 -13.98 3.52
N ARG A 42 -14.17 -13.40 2.33
CA ARG A 42 -15.36 -13.16 1.51
C ARG A 42 -15.43 -14.22 0.41
N GLN A 43 -16.64 -14.58 0.02
CA GLN A 43 -16.84 -15.42 -1.17
C GLN A 43 -16.60 -14.59 -2.43
N THR A 44 -15.86 -15.17 -3.36
CA THR A 44 -15.63 -14.65 -4.70
C THR A 44 -16.84 -14.98 -5.58
N ALA A 45 -16.94 -14.32 -6.74
CA ALA A 45 -17.95 -14.64 -7.76
C ALA A 45 -17.85 -16.09 -8.29
N LYS A 46 -16.71 -16.77 -8.06
CA LYS A 46 -16.47 -18.17 -8.44
C LYS A 46 -16.81 -19.16 -7.33
N GLY A 47 -17.28 -18.69 -6.17
CA GLY A 47 -17.62 -19.53 -5.01
C GLY A 47 -16.44 -19.88 -4.10
N GLU A 48 -15.23 -19.42 -4.42
CA GLU A 48 -14.03 -19.58 -3.58
C GLU A 48 -14.01 -18.54 -2.45
N SER A 49 -13.29 -18.80 -1.36
CA SER A 49 -13.15 -17.85 -0.23
C SER A 49 -11.75 -17.24 -0.20
N SER A 50 -11.66 -15.91 -0.26
CA SER A 50 -10.38 -15.17 -0.19
C SER A 50 -10.37 -14.13 0.92
N TYR A 51 -9.18 -13.77 1.39
CA TYR A 51 -8.98 -12.62 2.27
C TYR A 51 -8.96 -11.33 1.45
N TYR A 52 -9.55 -10.27 2.00
CA TYR A 52 -9.62 -8.94 1.39
C TYR A 52 -9.16 -7.83 2.34
N GLY A 53 -8.67 -8.23 3.51
CA GLY A 53 -8.23 -7.35 4.55
C GLY A 53 -7.06 -6.47 4.14
N TRP A 54 -6.99 -5.28 4.70
CA TRP A 54 -5.92 -4.35 4.37
C TRP A 54 -5.57 -3.47 5.57
N THR A 55 -4.36 -2.95 5.53
CA THR A 55 -3.83 -2.00 6.52
C THR A 55 -3.09 -0.88 5.79
N ILE A 56 -2.70 0.15 6.55
CA ILE A 56 -1.81 1.18 6.02
C ILE A 56 -0.37 0.82 6.38
N ASP A 57 0.48 0.77 5.35
CA ASP A 57 1.91 0.54 5.43
C ASP A 57 2.69 1.85 5.34
N HIS A 58 3.84 1.89 6.02
CA HIS A 58 4.87 2.90 5.83
C HIS A 58 5.83 2.43 4.74
N ILE A 59 5.81 3.09 3.57
CA ILE A 59 6.62 2.72 2.41
C ILE A 59 8.10 2.59 2.81
N LEU A 60 8.68 3.62 3.41
CA LEU A 60 9.90 3.51 4.22
C LEU A 60 9.48 3.24 5.68
N PRO A 61 9.90 2.10 6.27
CA PRO A 61 9.58 1.78 7.66
C PRO A 61 10.10 2.82 8.65
N ILE A 62 9.38 3.03 9.75
CA ILE A 62 9.80 3.93 10.84
C ILE A 62 11.16 3.52 11.39
N SER A 63 11.42 2.21 11.53
CA SER A 63 12.70 1.66 11.97
C SER A 63 13.88 1.96 11.04
N LYS A 64 13.60 2.45 9.82
CA LYS A 64 14.59 2.88 8.81
C LYS A 64 14.57 4.38 8.55
N GLY A 65 13.94 5.17 9.43
CA GLY A 65 13.86 6.63 9.33
C GLY A 65 12.70 7.15 8.49
N GLY A 66 11.68 6.31 8.23
CA GLY A 66 10.41 6.76 7.68
C GLY A 66 9.58 7.59 8.68
N ASP A 67 8.64 8.35 8.16
CA ASP A 67 7.76 9.23 8.94
C ASP A 67 6.26 8.94 8.67
N ASN A 68 5.37 9.66 9.33
CA ASN A 68 3.92 9.54 9.16
C ASN A 68 3.37 10.46 8.06
N SER A 69 4.22 11.01 7.20
CA SER A 69 3.75 11.87 6.11
C SER A 69 2.87 11.06 5.16
N LEU A 70 1.84 11.68 4.57
CA LEU A 70 0.97 11.01 3.58
C LEU A 70 1.76 10.43 2.40
N ASN A 71 2.90 11.05 2.08
CA ASN A 71 3.81 10.60 1.04
C ASN A 71 4.69 9.40 1.45
N ASN A 72 4.63 8.97 2.70
CA ASN A 72 5.20 7.70 3.16
C ASN A 72 4.13 6.64 3.45
N LEU A 73 2.83 6.96 3.33
CA LEU A 73 1.77 6.01 3.63
C LEU A 73 1.19 5.34 2.37
N LYS A 74 0.72 4.11 2.55
CA LYS A 74 0.10 3.33 1.46
C LYS A 74 -0.93 2.33 1.97
N VAL A 75 -2.05 2.25 1.26
CA VAL A 75 -3.03 1.16 1.41
C VAL A 75 -2.44 -0.13 0.82
N MET A 76 -2.40 -1.22 1.60
CA MET A 76 -1.80 -2.49 1.20
C MET A 76 -2.57 -3.68 1.79
N HIS A 77 -2.66 -4.79 1.05
CA HIS A 77 -3.22 -6.03 1.59
C HIS A 77 -2.43 -6.47 2.83
N TRP A 78 -3.10 -6.98 3.87
CA TRP A 78 -2.46 -7.24 5.16
C TRP A 78 -1.32 -8.27 5.09
N LEU A 79 -1.44 -9.30 4.23
CA LEU A 79 -0.36 -10.27 4.00
C LEU A 79 0.84 -9.64 3.31
N ASN A 80 0.61 -8.76 2.34
CA ASN A 80 1.68 -8.07 1.62
C ASN A 80 2.41 -7.09 2.54
N ASN A 81 1.67 -6.39 3.40
CA ASN A 81 2.27 -5.55 4.43
C ASN A 81 3.08 -6.38 5.43
N LYS A 82 2.54 -7.53 5.87
CA LYS A 82 3.27 -8.47 6.74
C LYS A 82 4.54 -8.99 6.09
N GLU A 83 4.49 -9.33 4.80
CA GLU A 83 5.65 -9.81 4.05
C GLU A 83 6.67 -8.71 3.87
N LYS A 84 6.26 -7.47 3.53
CA LYS A 84 7.17 -6.33 3.46
C LYS A 84 7.80 -6.02 4.83
N SER A 85 6.99 -5.92 5.88
CA SER A 85 7.42 -5.58 7.24
C SER A 85 8.36 -4.35 7.24
N ASP A 86 9.47 -4.44 7.96
CA ASP A 86 10.49 -3.40 8.09
C ASP A 86 11.57 -3.45 6.99
N LYS A 87 11.30 -4.16 5.89
CA LYS A 87 12.25 -4.31 4.78
C LYS A 87 12.13 -3.17 3.77
N THR A 88 13.26 -2.79 3.20
CA THR A 88 13.35 -1.89 2.04
C THR A 88 13.60 -2.63 0.73
N SER A 89 13.86 -3.94 0.80
CA SER A 89 13.94 -4.88 -0.33
C SER A 89 13.21 -6.16 0.08
N PHE A 90 12.23 -6.60 -0.70
CA PHE A 90 11.34 -7.70 -0.32
C PHE A 90 10.77 -8.39 -1.57
N ILE A 91 10.21 -9.58 -1.41
CA ILE A 91 9.65 -10.38 -2.51
C ILE A 91 8.16 -10.54 -2.27
N ILE A 92 7.35 -10.32 -3.31
CA ILE A 92 5.92 -10.66 -3.34
C ILE A 92 5.64 -11.34 -4.67
N ASP A 93 5.01 -12.51 -4.62
CA ASP A 93 4.70 -13.35 -5.79
C ASP A 93 5.91 -13.57 -6.72
N ASP A 94 7.04 -13.98 -6.14
CA ASP A 94 8.33 -14.22 -6.82
C ASP A 94 8.96 -12.99 -7.52
N VAL A 95 8.40 -11.80 -7.32
CA VAL A 95 8.94 -10.54 -7.84
C VAL A 95 9.65 -9.77 -6.73
N GLU A 96 10.90 -9.36 -6.96
CA GLU A 96 11.66 -8.54 -6.02
C GLU A 96 11.35 -7.05 -6.20
N TYR A 97 11.01 -6.39 -5.09
CA TYR A 97 10.70 -4.98 -5.01
C TYR A 97 11.66 -4.25 -4.08
N GLU A 98 11.84 -2.95 -4.33
CA GLU A 98 12.62 -2.07 -3.47
C GLU A 98 11.89 -0.75 -3.21
N VAL A 99 12.16 -0.18 -2.04
CA VAL A 99 11.76 1.18 -1.67
C VAL A 99 12.74 2.16 -2.29
N TYR A 100 12.22 3.19 -2.95
CA TYR A 100 13.04 4.27 -3.50
C TYR A 100 12.54 5.64 -3.03
N LYS A 101 13.44 6.62 -2.99
CA LYS A 101 13.12 8.02 -2.68
C LYS A 101 12.60 8.69 -3.95
N CYS A 102 11.41 9.29 -3.89
CA CYS A 102 10.85 10.03 -5.02
C CYS A 102 10.96 11.55 -4.81
N LYS A 103 11.37 12.26 -5.87
CA LYS A 103 11.32 13.73 -5.91
C LYS A 103 9.88 14.13 -6.24
N MET A 104 9.21 14.78 -5.30
CA MET A 104 7.88 15.35 -5.48
C MET A 104 7.90 16.78 -4.91
N GLY A 105 7.35 17.75 -5.63
CA GLY A 105 7.42 19.17 -5.27
C GLY A 105 8.69 19.90 -5.75
N ILE A 106 8.75 21.21 -5.48
CA ILE A 106 9.75 22.15 -6.04
C ILE A 106 11.12 22.06 -5.31
N ASP A 107 11.18 21.59 -4.06
CA ASP A 107 12.36 21.77 -3.19
C ASP A 107 13.20 20.50 -2.91
N GLY A 108 12.98 19.40 -3.63
CA GLY A 108 13.66 18.12 -3.36
C GLY A 108 12.91 17.18 -2.42
N TYR A 109 13.37 15.92 -2.32
CA TYR A 109 12.69 14.72 -1.78
C TYR A 109 11.55 14.96 -0.77
N ARG A 110 10.32 14.51 -1.12
CA ARG A 110 9.15 14.59 -0.22
C ARG A 110 8.42 13.27 0.03
N GLY A 111 8.96 12.15 -0.44
CA GLY A 111 8.30 10.87 -0.22
C GLY A 111 9.06 9.65 -0.71
N TYR A 112 8.37 8.52 -0.57
CA TYR A 112 8.87 7.22 -0.95
C TYR A 112 7.91 6.55 -1.93
N GLY A 113 8.44 5.62 -2.71
CA GLY A 113 7.68 4.75 -3.58
C GLY A 113 8.21 3.33 -3.54
N ILE A 114 7.50 2.42 -4.21
CA ILE A 114 7.90 1.02 -4.37
C ILE A 114 8.02 0.77 -5.86
N GLN A 115 9.12 0.14 -6.25
CA GLN A 115 9.37 -0.27 -7.64
C GLN A 115 9.87 -1.70 -7.68
N GLU A 116 9.58 -2.38 -8.78
CA GLU A 116 10.23 -3.64 -9.11
C GLU A 116 11.73 -3.40 -9.27
N LYS A 117 12.56 -4.24 -8.65
CA LYS A 117 14.00 -4.02 -8.56
C LYS A 117 14.71 -4.16 -9.92
N ASN A 118 14.24 -5.07 -10.77
CA ASN A 118 14.86 -5.36 -12.07
C ASN A 118 14.46 -4.33 -13.13
N THR A 119 13.16 -4.11 -13.30
CA THR A 119 12.62 -3.23 -14.35
C THR A 119 12.57 -1.76 -13.95
N LYS A 120 12.72 -1.45 -12.65
CA LYS A 120 12.45 -0.13 -12.05
C LYS A 120 11.02 0.36 -12.27
N LYS A 121 10.10 -0.55 -12.63
CA LYS A 121 8.69 -0.22 -12.81
C LYS A 121 8.05 0.10 -11.45
N ARG A 122 7.48 1.30 -11.34
CA ARG A 122 6.77 1.75 -10.14
C ARG A 122 5.43 1.04 -9.99
N VAL A 123 5.10 0.65 -8.75
CA VAL A 123 3.83 0.01 -8.41
C VAL A 123 3.03 0.80 -7.36
N ASP A 124 3.55 1.95 -6.93
CA ASP A 124 2.88 2.80 -5.95
C ASP A 124 1.65 3.57 -6.48
N TRP A 125 0.72 3.89 -5.58
CA TRP A 125 -0.54 4.55 -5.93
C TRP A 125 -0.31 5.92 -6.59
N LYS A 126 0.83 6.57 -6.32
CA LYS A 126 1.21 7.84 -6.95
C LYS A 126 1.51 7.66 -8.44
N ALA A 127 2.00 6.49 -8.85
CA ALA A 127 2.16 6.16 -10.27
C ALA A 127 0.80 6.05 -10.99
N ARG A 128 -0.25 5.61 -10.28
CA ARG A 128 -1.61 5.46 -10.83
C ARG A 128 -2.36 6.79 -10.91
N LEU A 129 -2.25 7.65 -9.90
CA LEU A 129 -3.10 8.85 -9.80
C LEU A 129 -2.52 10.10 -10.46
N LYS A 130 -1.22 10.14 -10.82
CA LYS A 130 -0.50 11.39 -11.17
C LYS A 130 -0.72 12.53 -10.13
N LYS A 131 -1.19 12.21 -8.93
CA LYS A 131 -1.46 13.14 -7.84
C LYS A 131 -0.22 13.22 -6.95
N HIS A 132 0.19 14.45 -6.65
CA HIS A 132 1.18 14.76 -5.62
C HIS A 132 0.41 15.34 -4.43
N PHE A 133 0.61 14.80 -3.22
CA PHE A 133 0.14 15.44 -1.98
C PHE A 133 1.26 16.32 -1.43
#